data_AF-A0A1H7BV10-F1
#
_entry.id   AF-A0A1H7BV10-F1
#
_cell.length_a   1.000
_cell.length_b   1.000
_cell.length_c   1.000
_cell.angle_alpha   90.00
_cell.angle_beta   90.00
_cell.angle_gamma   90.00
#
_symmetry.space_group_name_H-M   'P 1'
#
loop_
_entity.id
_entity.type
_entity.pdbx_description
1 polymer ?
#
loop_
_entity_poly.entity_id
_entity_poly.type
_entity_poly.pdbx_seq_one_letter_code
_entity_poly.pdbx_strand_id
1 'polypeptide(L)'
;MGQNSDVKLVEGVGIGSTEDEVQKWFAGFRSEPHKYEDSPAKYLTAPNAASGDPAVRFEIGKDRKVKLIHVGMMPELGYAEGCS
;
A
#
# COMPACT_ATOMS: atom_id res chain seq x y z
N MET A 1 5.21 2.08 19.99
CA MET A 1 5.36 0.61 19.91
C MET A 1 4.47 0.15 18.77
N GLY A 2 5.04 -0.05 17.58
CA GLY A 2 4.29 -0.44 16.37
C GLY A 2 5.19 -1.14 15.35
N GLN A 3 6.28 -1.73 15.82
CA GLN A 3 7.16 -2.55 15.00
C GLN A 3 6.52 -3.93 14.97
N ASN A 4 6.36 -4.51 13.77
CA ASN A 4 5.93 -5.89 13.52
C ASN A 4 4.42 -6.13 13.32
N SER A 5 3.70 -5.25 12.59
CA SER A 5 2.43 -5.68 12.01
C SER A 5 2.70 -6.78 10.96
N ASP A 6 2.69 -8.05 11.37
CA ASP A 6 2.64 -9.24 10.49
C ASP A 6 1.25 -9.33 9.83
N VAL A 7 0.81 -8.23 9.22
CA VAL A 7 -0.43 -8.20 8.44
C VAL A 7 -0.08 -8.75 7.08
N LYS A 8 -0.36 -10.05 6.91
CA LYS A 8 -0.37 -10.71 5.61
C LYS A 8 -1.80 -10.71 5.10
N LEU A 9 -2.01 -10.14 3.93
CA LEU A 9 -3.29 -10.23 3.23
C LEU A 9 -3.47 -11.65 2.69
N VAL A 10 -4.67 -11.93 2.15
CA VAL A 10 -5.23 -13.27 1.93
C VAL A 10 -4.37 -14.22 1.05
N GLU A 11 -3.31 -13.71 0.41
CA GLU A 11 -2.39 -14.45 -0.47
C GLU A 11 -0.90 -14.35 -0.07
N GLY A 12 -0.60 -13.91 1.16
CA GLY A 12 0.78 -13.82 1.67
C GLY A 12 1.51 -12.53 1.33
N VAL A 13 0.86 -11.61 0.62
CA VAL A 13 1.35 -10.24 0.39
C VAL A 13 1.31 -9.46 1.70
N GLY A 14 2.49 -9.04 2.14
CA GLY A 14 2.73 -8.30 3.37
C GLY A 14 3.93 -7.35 3.23
N ILE A 15 4.31 -6.70 4.32
CA ILE A 15 5.53 -5.89 4.39
C ILE A 15 6.75 -6.71 3.90
N GLY A 16 7.57 -6.12 3.02
CA GLY A 16 8.72 -6.76 2.40
C GLY A 16 8.43 -7.56 1.12
N SER A 17 7.15 -7.74 0.74
CA SER A 17 6.78 -8.35 -0.55
C SER A 17 7.22 -7.46 -1.71
N THR A 18 7.52 -8.05 -2.86
CA THR A 18 7.91 -7.28 -4.05
C THR A 18 6.69 -6.64 -4.71
N GLU A 19 6.91 -5.53 -5.41
CA GLU A 19 5.89 -4.89 -6.25
C GLU A 19 5.23 -5.87 -7.25
N ASP A 20 6.01 -6.82 -7.77
CA ASP A 20 5.53 -7.84 -8.71
C ASP A 20 4.54 -8.81 -8.05
N GLU A 21 4.82 -9.27 -6.82
CA GLU A 21 3.89 -10.10 -6.05
C GLU A 21 2.59 -9.35 -5.74
N VAL A 22 2.68 -8.05 -5.40
CA VAL A 22 1.49 -7.22 -5.21
C VAL A 22 0.67 -7.15 -6.51
N GLN A 23 1.31 -6.89 -7.65
CA GLN A 23 0.60 -6.75 -8.93
C GLN A 23 -0.04 -8.05 -9.44
N LYS A 24 0.55 -9.22 -9.13
CA LYS A 24 -0.02 -10.53 -9.48
C LYS A 24 -1.39 -10.75 -8.83
N TRP A 25 -1.49 -10.43 -7.55
CA TRP A 25 -2.66 -10.69 -6.72
C TRP A 25 -3.67 -9.53 -6.77
N PHE A 26 -3.17 -8.29 -6.89
CA PHE A 26 -3.96 -7.07 -6.87
C PHE A 26 -3.99 -6.38 -8.25
N ALA A 27 -4.35 -7.16 -9.27
CA ALA A 27 -4.52 -6.64 -10.62
C ALA A 27 -5.59 -5.52 -10.63
N GLY A 28 -5.25 -4.35 -11.17
CA GLY A 28 -6.15 -3.19 -11.26
C GLY A 28 -5.96 -2.13 -10.18
N PHE A 29 -4.99 -2.29 -9.27
CA PHE A 29 -4.57 -1.21 -8.39
C PHE A 29 -3.99 -0.06 -9.21
N ARG A 30 -4.36 1.17 -8.83
CA ARG A 30 -3.85 2.38 -9.47
C ARG A 30 -2.46 2.69 -8.92
N SER A 31 -1.52 2.96 -9.83
CA SER A 31 -0.16 3.37 -9.49
C SER A 31 -0.02 4.88 -9.50
N GLU A 32 0.45 5.44 -8.39
CA GLU A 32 0.69 6.88 -8.23
C GLU A 32 2.10 7.12 -7.67
N PRO A 33 2.82 8.16 -8.10
CA PRO A 33 4.15 8.44 -7.59
C PRO A 33 4.14 8.66 -6.08
N HIS A 34 5.22 8.23 -5.40
CA HIS A 34 5.35 8.44 -3.97
C HIS A 34 5.52 9.92 -3.65
N LYS A 35 4.88 10.40 -2.57
CA LYS A 35 4.85 11.84 -2.25
C LYS A 35 6.19 12.35 -1.71
N TYR A 36 6.96 11.46 -1.08
CA TYR A 36 8.19 11.81 -0.33
C TYR A 36 9.45 11.10 -0.83
N GLU A 37 9.32 10.15 -1.75
CA GLU A 37 10.44 9.36 -2.24
C GLU A 37 10.41 9.37 -3.77
N ASP A 38 11.56 9.55 -4.41
CA ASP A 38 11.66 9.48 -5.86
C ASP A 38 11.35 8.08 -6.40
N SER A 39 11.04 8.03 -7.70
CA SER A 39 10.97 6.79 -8.47
C SER A 39 12.18 5.87 -8.18
N PRO A 40 11.97 4.55 -8.00
CA PRO A 40 10.77 3.79 -8.33
C PRO A 40 9.68 3.74 -7.24
N ALA A 41 9.83 4.49 -6.14
CA ALA A 41 8.83 4.49 -5.08
C ALA A 41 7.46 4.98 -5.57
N LYS A 42 6.40 4.32 -5.12
CA LYS A 42 5.02 4.57 -5.58
C LYS A 42 3.99 4.10 -4.55
N TYR A 43 2.77 4.53 -4.74
CA TYR A 43 1.60 3.96 -4.09
C TYR A 43 0.84 3.08 -5.07
N LEU A 44 0.35 1.93 -4.57
CA LEU A 44 -0.60 1.09 -5.28
C LEU A 44 -1.91 1.10 -4.48
N THR A 45 -2.97 1.68 -5.05
CA THR A 45 -4.25 1.89 -4.35
C THR A 45 -5.36 1.08 -5.00
N ALA A 46 -6.16 0.39 -4.18
CA ALA A 46 -7.30 -0.39 -4.66
C ALA A 46 -8.32 0.51 -5.38
N PRO A 47 -8.91 0.06 -6.50
CA PRO A 47 -9.78 0.89 -7.32
C PRO A 47 -11.08 1.32 -6.60
N ASN A 48 -11.54 0.53 -5.63
CA ASN A 48 -12.73 0.83 -4.82
C ASN A 48 -12.49 1.96 -3.80
N ALA A 49 -11.25 2.40 -3.57
CA ALA A 49 -10.96 3.57 -2.72
C ALA A 49 -11.69 4.82 -3.20
N ALA A 50 -11.90 4.96 -4.52
CA ALA A 50 -12.61 6.09 -5.11
C ALA A 50 -14.12 6.13 -4.80
N SER A 51 -14.71 5.00 -4.41
CA SER A 51 -16.14 4.91 -4.07
C SER A 51 -16.45 5.31 -2.62
N GLY A 52 -15.42 5.56 -1.80
CA GLY A 52 -15.58 5.81 -0.37
C GLY A 52 -15.78 4.54 0.46
N ASP A 53 -15.65 3.35 -0.16
CA ASP A 53 -15.63 2.06 0.50
C ASP A 53 -14.27 1.79 1.19
N PRO A 54 -14.21 0.85 2.15
CA PRO A 54 -12.94 0.40 2.71
C PRO A 54 -12.04 -0.18 1.61
N ALA A 55 -10.82 0.33 1.50
CA ALA A 55 -9.87 -0.04 0.48
C ALA A 55 -8.47 -0.26 1.06
N VAL A 56 -7.62 -0.87 0.25
CA VAL A 56 -6.22 -1.14 0.59
C VAL A 56 -5.32 -0.23 -0.24
N ARG A 57 -4.27 0.29 0.38
CA ARG A 57 -3.19 0.99 -0.30
C ARG A 57 -1.84 0.46 0.17
N PHE A 58 -0.98 0.11 -0.78
CA PHE A 58 0.40 -0.28 -0.52
C PHE A 58 1.34 0.91 -0.78
N GLU A 59 2.30 1.10 0.11
CA GLU A 59 3.47 1.95 -0.13
C GLU A 59 4.63 1.08 -0.61
N ILE A 60 5.12 1.35 -1.82
CA ILE A 60 6.27 0.67 -2.42
C ILE A 60 7.49 1.59 -2.32
N GLY A 61 8.56 1.10 -1.69
CA GLY A 61 9.81 1.81 -1.53
C GLY A 61 10.69 1.84 -2.79
N LYS A 62 11.81 2.57 -2.70
CA LYS A 62 12.84 2.61 -3.77
C LYS A 62 13.47 1.24 -4.06
N ASP A 63 13.42 0.32 -3.10
CA ASP A 63 13.83 -1.08 -3.23
C ASP A 63 12.79 -1.97 -3.92
N ARG A 64 11.67 -1.39 -4.40
CA ARG A 64 10.53 -2.06 -5.04
C ARG A 64 9.84 -3.09 -4.14
N LYS A 65 9.84 -2.83 -2.84
CA LYS A 65 9.15 -3.67 -1.85
C LYS A 65 8.09 -2.88 -1.10
N VAL A 66 7.09 -3.60 -0.60
CA VAL A 66 6.05 -3.05 0.27
C VAL A 66 6.70 -2.61 1.57
N LYS A 67 6.64 -1.32 1.86
CA LYS A 67 7.12 -0.71 3.11
C LYS A 67 6.00 -0.54 4.13
N LEU A 68 4.80 -0.22 3.66
CA LEU A 68 3.60 -0.01 4.48
C LEU A 68 2.35 -0.52 3.76
N ILE A 69 1.36 -0.92 4.55
CA ILE A 69 0.03 -1.32 4.10
C ILE A 69 -0.98 -0.48 4.88
N HIS A 70 -1.82 0.25 4.16
CA HIS A 70 -2.92 1.02 4.71
C HIS A 70 -4.23 0.31 4.38
N VAL A 71 -5.10 0.14 5.38
CA VAL A 71 -6.45 -0.39 5.21
C VAL A 71 -7.41 0.57 5.90
N GLY A 72 -8.40 1.09 5.19
CA GLY A 72 -9.30 2.12 5.70
C GLY A 72 -10.20 2.70 4.62
N MET A 73 -10.98 3.73 4.96
CA MET A 73 -11.80 4.47 4.00
C MET A 73 -11.02 5.68 3.45
N MET A 74 -11.37 6.20 2.29
CA MET A 74 -10.94 7.55 1.90
C MET A 74 -11.71 8.60 2.75
N PRO A 75 -11.09 9.71 3.19
CA PRO A 75 -9.74 10.17 2.84
C PRO A 75 -8.62 9.64 3.76
N GLU A 76 -8.94 8.85 4.79
CA GLU A 76 -7.98 8.34 5.79
C GLU A 76 -6.85 7.51 5.16
N LEU A 77 -7.13 6.76 4.08
CA LEU A 77 -6.10 6.10 3.24
C LEU A 77 -5.11 7.06 2.56
N GLY A 78 -5.52 8.30 2.36
CA GLY A 78 -4.73 9.37 1.75
C GLY A 78 -3.74 10.01 2.72
N TYR A 79 -4.08 10.01 4.01
CA TYR A 79 -3.23 10.54 5.07
C TYR A 79 -2.20 9.48 5.46
N ALA A 80 -0.99 9.63 4.91
CA ALA A 80 0.20 8.94 5.41
C ALA A 80 0.59 9.51 6.77
N GLU A 81 -0.27 9.39 7.77
CA GLU A 81 0.02 9.71 9.16
C GLU A 81 -0.08 8.42 9.94
N GLY A 82 1.05 7.70 10.00
CA GLY A 82 1.23 6.65 10.98
C GLY A 82 0.95 7.24 12.35
N CYS A 83 -0.02 6.67 13.08
CA CYS A 83 -0.19 7.00 14.49
C CYS A 83 1.14 6.74 15.22
N SER A 84 1.60 7.77 15.93
CA SER A 84 2.75 7.78 16.86
C SER A 84 2.57 6.75 17.99
#